data_AF-A0A0K8SN52-F1
#
_entry.id   AF-A0A0K8SN52-F1
#
_cell.length_a   1.000
_cell.length_b   1.000
_cell.length_c   1.000
_cell.angle_alpha   90.00
_cell.angle_beta   90.00
_cell.angle_gamma   90.00
#
_symmetry.space_group_name_H-M   'P 1'
#
loop_
_entity.id
_entity.type
_entity.pdbx_description
1 polymer ?
#
loop_
_entity_poly.entity_id
_entity_poly.type
_entity_poly.pdbx_seq_one_letter_code
_entity_poly.pdbx_strand_id
1 'polypeptide(L)'
;ILTLQNHWLTIVWSLAVSVIGAEGVMVGSHRFFSHKCFKGNDWFKLLAILTQTIAGQNCIYIWARDHRLHHKYSDTDADPHNSKRGFFFCHMGWLLQKKHPMVKLMGKN
;
A
#
# COMPACT_ATOMS: atom_id res chain seq x y z
N ILE A 1 17.54 -29.92 -0.75
CA ILE A 1 18.33 -28.74 -1.17
C ILE A 1 17.45 -27.96 -2.14
N LEU A 2 16.96 -26.78 -1.74
CA LEU A 2 16.29 -25.85 -2.66
C LEU A 2 17.35 -25.46 -3.70
N THR A 3 17.30 -26.09 -4.87
CA THR A 3 18.29 -25.87 -5.91
C THR A 3 18.19 -24.42 -6.37
N LEU A 4 19.30 -23.67 -6.22
CA LEU A 4 19.49 -22.33 -6.77
C LEU A 4 19.55 -22.33 -8.32
N GLN A 5 18.94 -23.33 -8.96
CA GLN A 5 18.83 -23.47 -10.41
C GLN A 5 17.63 -22.66 -10.91
N ASN A 6 17.70 -21.34 -10.74
CA ASN A 6 16.67 -20.45 -11.29
C ASN A 6 17.04 -20.10 -12.73
N HIS A 7 16.11 -20.34 -13.67
CA HIS A 7 16.25 -19.84 -15.02
C HIS A 7 16.35 -18.31 -14.98
N TRP A 8 17.29 -17.72 -15.72
CA TRP A 8 17.51 -16.27 -15.72
C TRP A 8 16.23 -15.47 -16.04
N LEU A 9 15.35 -16.03 -16.89
CA LEU A 9 14.02 -15.48 -17.15
C LEU A 9 13.16 -15.33 -15.89
N THR A 10 13.27 -16.25 -14.94
CA THR A 10 12.54 -16.18 -13.65
C THR A 10 13.01 -14.99 -12.82
N ILE A 11 14.32 -14.73 -12.82
CA ILE A 11 14.90 -13.57 -12.13
C ILE A 11 14.41 -12.28 -12.79
N VAL A 12 14.51 -12.19 -14.12
CA VAL A 12 14.02 -11.02 -14.88
C VAL A 12 12.54 -10.79 -14.65
N TRP A 13 11.73 -11.85 -14.73
CA TRP A 13 10.29 -11.78 -14.47
C TRP A 13 9.99 -11.31 -13.04
N SER A 14 10.68 -11.85 -12.04
CA SER A 14 10.49 -11.48 -10.63
C SER A 14 10.81 -10.00 -10.39
N LEU A 15 11.91 -9.51 -10.97
CA LEU A 15 12.27 -8.10 -10.90
C LEU A 15 11.24 -7.22 -11.60
N ALA A 16 10.79 -7.60 -12.79
CA ALA A 16 9.78 -6.87 -13.55
C ALA A 16 8.46 -6.75 -12.75
N VAL A 17 7.95 -7.87 -12.24
CA VAL A 17 6.73 -7.89 -11.41
C VAL A 17 6.91 -7.05 -10.14
N SER A 18 8.08 -7.11 -9.50
CA SER A 18 8.37 -6.34 -8.28
C SER A 18 8.35 -4.83 -8.54
N VAL A 19 9.01 -4.38 -9.62
CA VAL A 19 9.04 -2.96 -10.01
C VAL A 19 7.65 -2.48 -10.41
N ILE A 20 6.92 -3.27 -11.22
CA ILE A 20 5.56 -2.92 -11.63
C ILE A 20 4.63 -2.78 -10.42
N GLY A 21 4.70 -3.71 -9.46
CA GLY A 21 3.94 -3.63 -8.22
C GLY A 21 4.33 -2.42 -7.37
N ALA A 22 5.64 -2.16 -7.22
CA ALA A 22 6.15 -1.01 -6.47
C ALA A 22 5.65 0.32 -7.05
N GLU A 23 5.68 0.48 -8.38
CA GLU A 23 5.14 1.68 -9.05
C GLU A 23 3.61 1.79 -8.91
N GLY A 24 2.90 0.67 -8.91
CA GLY A 24 1.46 0.64 -8.58
C GLY A 24 1.15 1.25 -7.22
N VAL A 25 2.00 0.99 -6.22
CA VAL A 25 1.88 1.60 -4.89
C VAL A 25 2.34 3.05 -4.89
N MET A 26 3.56 3.33 -5.38
CA MET A 26 4.19 4.65 -5.28
C MET A 26 3.51 5.72 -6.15
N VAL A 27 3.22 5.40 -7.40
CA VAL A 27 2.61 6.32 -8.35
C VAL A 27 1.09 6.22 -8.30
N GLY A 28 0.55 5.00 -8.29
CA GLY A 28 -0.89 4.75 -8.27
C GLY A 28 -1.54 5.08 -6.93
N SER A 29 -1.40 4.19 -5.95
CA SER A 29 -2.10 4.31 -4.66
C SER A 29 -1.69 5.56 -3.88
N HIS A 30 -0.40 5.85 -3.82
CA HIS A 30 0.16 6.95 -3.03
C HIS A 30 -0.05 8.31 -3.71
N ARG A 31 0.64 8.59 -4.82
CA ARG A 31 0.62 9.93 -5.43
C ARG A 31 -0.71 10.25 -6.13
N PHE A 32 -1.26 9.30 -6.87
CA PHE A 32 -2.45 9.55 -7.68
C PHE A 32 -3.76 9.43 -6.87
N PHE A 33 -4.04 8.29 -6.24
CA PHE A 33 -5.32 8.09 -5.54
C PHE A 33 -5.35 8.74 -4.15
N SER A 34 -4.27 8.70 -3.37
CA SER A 34 -4.29 9.26 -2.01
C SER A 34 -4.10 10.77 -2.00
N HIS A 35 -3.06 11.26 -2.67
CA HIS A 35 -2.65 12.67 -2.62
C HIS A 35 -3.12 13.53 -3.80
N LYS A 36 -3.66 12.92 -4.87
CA LYS A 36 -4.13 13.64 -6.07
C LYS A 36 -3.07 14.59 -6.65
N CYS A 37 -1.79 14.17 -6.65
CA CYS A 37 -0.66 15.01 -7.07
C CYS A 37 -0.73 15.43 -8.55
N PHE A 38 -1.47 14.71 -9.39
CA PHE A 38 -1.66 14.99 -10.80
C PHE A 38 -3.00 14.42 -11.31
N LYS A 39 -3.43 14.86 -12.49
CA LYS A 39 -4.63 14.35 -13.17
C LYS A 39 -4.21 13.26 -14.16
N GLY A 40 -4.99 12.18 -14.21
CA GLY A 40 -4.78 11.03 -15.10
C GLY A 40 -6.08 10.69 -15.82
N ASN A 41 -5.96 10.22 -17.07
CA ASN A 41 -7.10 9.73 -17.85
C ASN A 41 -7.57 8.35 -17.35
N ASP A 42 -8.66 7.83 -17.90
CA ASP A 42 -9.24 6.57 -17.42
C ASP A 42 -8.34 5.36 -17.69
N TRP A 43 -7.52 5.39 -18.74
CA TRP A 43 -6.50 4.37 -19.00
C TRP A 43 -5.45 4.33 -17.91
N PHE A 44 -4.97 5.49 -17.45
CA PHE A 44 -4.03 5.57 -16.35
C PHE A 44 -4.64 5.05 -15.04
N LYS A 45 -5.91 5.39 -14.76
CA LYS A 45 -6.62 4.86 -13.59
C LYS A 45 -6.67 3.33 -13.62
N LEU A 46 -7.02 2.76 -14.77
CA LEU A 46 -7.07 1.31 -14.96
C LEU A 46 -5.69 0.67 -14.74
N LEU A 47 -4.64 1.24 -15.35
CA LEU A 47 -3.27 0.75 -15.19
C LEU A 47 -2.84 0.77 -13.71
N ALA A 48 -3.08 1.89 -13.02
CA ALA A 48 -2.74 2.02 -11.59
C ALA A 48 -3.48 0.99 -10.72
N ILE A 49 -4.74 0.67 -11.02
CA ILE A 49 -5.50 -0.36 -10.30
C ILE A 49 -4.90 -1.75 -10.55
N LEU A 50 -4.56 -2.07 -11.80
CA LEU A 50 -3.96 -3.36 -12.15
C LEU A 50 -2.58 -3.55 -11.52
N THR A 51 -1.70 -2.56 -11.61
CA THR A 51 -0.35 -2.65 -11.04
C THR A 51 -0.36 -2.64 -9.51
N GLN A 52 -1.27 -1.90 -8.86
CA GLN A 52 -1.50 -2.01 -7.41
C GLN A 52 -1.96 -3.42 -7.01
N THR A 53 -2.80 -4.06 -7.82
CA THR A 53 -3.30 -5.41 -7.53
C THR A 53 -2.16 -6.43 -7.49
N ILE A 54 -1.15 -6.27 -8.35
CA ILE A 54 0.08 -7.08 -8.33
C ILE A 54 0.84 -6.93 -7.01
N ALA A 55 0.82 -5.75 -6.39
CA ALA A 55 1.53 -5.49 -5.14
C ALA A 55 0.93 -6.17 -3.90
N GLY A 56 -0.34 -6.61 -3.95
CA GLY A 56 -0.97 -7.36 -2.86
C GLY A 56 -1.23 -6.55 -1.58
N GLN A 57 -1.20 -5.21 -1.61
CA GLN A 57 -1.35 -4.36 -0.42
C GLN A 57 -2.80 -3.85 -0.22
N ASN A 58 -3.75 -4.76 -0.02
CA ASN A 58 -5.20 -4.46 0.03
C ASN A 58 -5.73 -3.76 -1.24
N CYS A 59 -7.06 -3.58 -1.30
CA CYS A 59 -7.66 -2.81 -2.39
C CYS A 59 -7.31 -1.32 -2.26
N ILE A 60 -7.23 -0.65 -3.41
CA ILE A 60 -6.76 0.74 -3.52
C ILE A 60 -7.58 1.73 -2.68
N TYR A 61 -8.87 1.47 -2.50
CA TYR A 61 -9.76 2.27 -1.65
C TYR A 61 -9.34 2.22 -0.18
N ILE A 62 -9.08 1.02 0.34
CA ILE A 62 -8.64 0.82 1.74
C ILE A 62 -7.26 1.44 1.93
N TRP A 63 -6.33 1.19 0.98
CA TRP A 63 -4.99 1.74 1.02
C TRP A 63 -5.04 3.28 1.08
N ALA A 64 -5.77 3.91 0.16
CA ALA A 64 -5.85 5.37 0.10
C ALA A 64 -6.53 5.98 1.33
N ARG A 65 -7.57 5.34 1.86
CA ARG A 65 -8.20 5.78 3.12
C ARG A 65 -7.21 5.73 4.27
N ASP A 66 -6.56 4.59 4.47
CA ASP A 66 -5.63 4.38 5.57
C ASP A 66 -4.42 5.32 5.47
N HIS A 67 -3.88 5.52 4.27
CA HIS A 67 -2.78 6.44 4.00
C HIS A 67 -3.12 7.90 4.32
N ARG A 68 -4.33 8.35 3.96
CA ARG A 68 -4.81 9.70 4.34
C ARG A 68 -4.97 9.85 5.84
N LEU A 69 -5.44 8.81 6.54
CA LEU A 69 -5.52 8.81 8.00
C LEU A 69 -4.14 8.87 8.65
N HIS A 70 -3.18 8.10 8.14
CA HIS A 70 -1.80 8.14 8.61
C HIS A 70 -1.21 9.55 8.50
N HIS A 71 -1.37 10.23 7.37
CA HIS A 71 -0.89 11.60 7.23
C HIS A 71 -1.63 12.61 8.12
N LYS A 72 -2.97 12.48 8.25
CA LYS A 72 -3.78 13.46 8.99
C LYS A 72 -3.67 13.31 10.51
N TYR A 73 -3.55 12.08 10.99
CA TYR A 73 -3.61 11.72 12.41
C TYR A 73 -2.36 10.99 12.88
N SER A 74 -1.22 11.25 12.23
CA SER A 74 0.07 10.61 12.50
C SER A 74 0.37 10.55 14.00
N ASP A 75 0.88 9.41 14.45
CA ASP A 75 1.28 9.18 15.84
C ASP A 75 0.15 9.38 16.89
N THR A 76 -1.11 9.15 16.47
CA THR A 76 -2.29 9.06 17.34
C THR A 76 -3.00 7.72 17.16
N ASP A 77 -4.02 7.45 17.98
CA ASP A 77 -4.84 6.24 17.87
C ASP A 77 -5.71 6.15 16.60
N ALA A 78 -5.80 7.24 15.83
CA ALA A 78 -6.46 7.26 14.52
C ALA A 78 -5.48 6.96 13.35
N ASP A 79 -4.18 6.87 13.60
CA ASP A 79 -3.19 6.37 12.64
C ASP A 79 -3.25 4.83 12.58
N PRO A 80 -3.56 4.22 11.41
CA PRO A 80 -3.61 2.78 11.25
C PRO A 80 -2.32 2.05 11.68
N HIS A 81 -1.16 2.70 11.53
CA HIS A 81 0.15 2.14 11.84
C HIS A 81 0.99 3.11 12.70
N ASN A 82 0.35 3.69 13.72
CA ASN A 82 0.92 4.56 14.75
C ASN A 82 2.31 4.09 15.24
N SER A 83 3.34 4.90 14.99
CA SER A 83 4.73 4.56 15.31
C SER A 83 5.02 4.53 16.81
N LYS A 84 4.24 5.25 17.64
CA LYS A 84 4.39 5.25 19.11
C LYS A 84 4.07 3.91 19.76
N ARG A 85 3.40 3.00 19.05
CA ARG A 85 3.12 1.64 19.53
C ARG A 85 4.30 0.67 19.31
N GLY A 86 5.45 1.18 18.83
CA GLY A 86 6.70 0.46 18.68
C GLY A 86 6.91 -0.12 17.28
N PHE A 87 8.17 -0.47 16.98
CA PHE A 87 8.61 -0.91 15.66
C PHE A 87 7.80 -2.08 15.10
N PHE A 88 7.58 -3.13 15.89
CA PHE A 88 6.83 -4.29 15.42
C PHE A 88 5.41 -3.90 15.01
N PHE A 89 4.75 -3.02 15.77
CA PHE A 89 3.39 -2.60 15.46
C PHE A 89 3.32 -1.82 14.14
N CYS A 90 4.14 -0.79 13.95
CA CYS A 90 4.08 0.04 12.75
C CYS A 90 4.60 -0.69 11.49
N HIS A 91 5.47 -1.70 11.66
CA HIS A 91 5.98 -2.49 10.54
C HIS A 91 4.99 -3.57 10.06
N MET A 92 4.49 -4.42 10.96
CA MET A 92 3.64 -5.58 10.62
C MET A 92 2.48 -5.82 11.59
N GLY A 93 2.66 -5.54 12.88
CA GLY A 93 1.70 -5.88 13.92
C GLY A 93 0.33 -5.23 13.76
N TRP A 94 0.24 -4.08 13.08
CA TRP A 94 -1.03 -3.43 12.75
C TRP A 94 -1.90 -4.23 11.77
N LEU A 95 -1.29 -5.06 10.92
CA LEU A 95 -1.99 -5.96 9.97
C LEU A 95 -2.55 -7.22 10.65
N LEU A 96 -2.01 -7.58 11.81
CA LEU A 96 -2.30 -8.83 12.52
C LEU A 96 -3.36 -8.69 13.62
N GLN A 97 -4.02 -7.53 13.70
CA GLN A 97 -5.03 -7.25 14.72
C GLN A 97 -6.19 -6.43 14.16
N LYS A 98 -7.27 -6.33 14.93
CA LYS A 98 -8.37 -5.43 14.60
C LYS A 98 -7.89 -3.97 14.72
N LYS A 99 -8.25 -3.15 13.74
CA LYS A 99 -8.01 -1.70 13.78
C LYS A 99 -8.66 -1.07 15.01
N HIS A 100 -7.95 -0.11 15.60
CA HIS A 100 -8.46 0.68 16.71
C HIS A 100 -9.77 1.40 16.31
N PRO A 101 -10.77 1.55 17.22
CA PRO A 101 -12.05 2.18 16.90
C PRO A 101 -11.92 3.57 16.27
N MET A 102 -10.92 4.35 16.68
CA MET A 102 -10.65 5.69 16.14
C MET A 102 -10.27 5.68 14.66
N VAL A 103 -9.53 4.67 14.19
CA VAL A 103 -9.21 4.51 12.76
C VAL A 103 -10.48 4.32 11.94
N LYS A 104 -11.44 3.53 12.45
CA LYS A 104 -12.73 3.30 11.78
C LYS A 104 -13.60 4.54 11.80
N LEU A 105 -13.67 5.24 12.95
CA LEU A 105 -14.48 6.44 13.11
C LEU A 105 -14.00 7.56 12.18
N MET A 106 -12.69 7.83 12.17
CA MET A 106 -12.10 8.90 11.37
C MET A 106 -12.04 8.59 9.87
N GLY A 107 -12.09 7.31 9.50
CA GLY A 107 -12.07 6.83 8.12
C GLY A 107 -13.43 6.74 7.43
N LYS A 108 -14.53 7.21 8.05
CA LYS A 108 -15.88 7.19 7.48
C LYS A 108 -16.17 8.29 6.44
N ASN A 109 -15.19 9.16 6.18
CA ASN A 109 -15.32 10.27 5.24
C ASN A 109 -15.11 9.84 3.78
#